data_AF-A0AAW7I9X8-F1
#
_entry.id   AF-A0AAW7I9X8-F1
#
_cell.length_a   1.000
_cell.length_b   1.000
_cell.length_c   1.000
_cell.angle_alpha   90.00
_cell.angle_beta   90.00
_cell.angle_gamma   90.00
#
_symmetry.space_group_name_H-M   'P 1'
#
loop_
_entity.id
_entity.type
_entity.pdbx_description
1 polymer ?
#
loop_
_entity_poly.entity_id
_entity_poly.type
_entity_poly.pdbx_seq_one_letter_code
_entity_poly.pdbx_strand_id
1 'polypeptide(L)'
;MNEVNSMQDYHLDYRYLKQVRLMRNLTLKDMENYMGVDHSVISRLENGQLTYTPLYSSRFKEACQKLHLSNIEVLSIRKVIELRELRNIR
;
A
#
# COMPACT_ATOMS: atom_id res chain seq x y z
N MET A 1 -4.75 3.29 30.73
CA MET A 1 -5.04 4.38 29.77
C MET A 1 -4.33 4.04 28.48
N ASN A 2 -5.10 4.05 27.39
CA ASN A 2 -4.85 3.42 26.09
C ASN A 2 -3.42 3.55 25.57
N GLU A 3 -2.82 2.39 25.27
CA GLU A 3 -1.66 2.32 24.37
C GLU A 3 -2.07 2.97 23.06
N VAL A 4 -1.45 4.13 22.79
CA VAL A 4 -1.40 4.71 21.46
C VAL A 4 -0.64 3.69 20.62
N ASN A 5 -1.36 2.75 20.00
CA ASN A 5 -0.87 1.96 18.88
C ASN A 5 -0.73 2.92 17.69
N SER A 6 0.20 3.86 17.82
CA SER A 6 0.66 4.69 16.71
C SER A 6 1.16 3.70 15.67
N MET A 7 0.50 3.69 14.51
CA MET A 7 0.90 2.99 13.29
C MET A 7 2.42 3.16 13.12
N GLN A 8 3.17 2.17 13.60
CA GLN A 8 4.57 2.34 13.97
C GLN A 8 5.38 2.30 12.69
N ASP A 9 5.56 3.48 12.09
CA ASP A 9 6.49 3.84 11.00
C ASP A 9 6.79 2.73 9.99
N TYR A 10 5.75 2.00 9.57
CA TYR A 10 5.87 1.07 8.47
C TYR A 10 6.17 1.91 7.24
N HIS A 11 7.39 1.80 6.71
CA HIS A 11 7.78 2.44 5.47
C HIS A 11 7.02 1.76 4.32
N LEU A 12 5.74 2.14 4.19
CA LEU A 12 4.80 1.66 3.17
C LEU A 12 5.23 2.24 1.82
N ASP A 13 6.22 1.58 1.21
CA ASP A 13 6.66 1.90 -0.13
C ASP A 13 5.70 1.35 -1.20
N TYR A 14 6.01 1.63 -2.46
CA TYR A 14 5.18 1.26 -3.60
C TYR A 14 4.88 -0.25 -3.72
N ARG A 15 5.70 -1.13 -3.13
CA ARG A 15 5.47 -2.58 -3.16
C ARG A 15 4.22 -2.96 -2.36
N TYR A 16 3.92 -2.20 -1.30
CA TYR A 16 2.72 -2.40 -0.48
C TYR A 16 1.46 -1.96 -1.20
N LEU A 17 1.52 -0.95 -2.09
CA LEU A 17 0.36 -0.39 -2.78
C LEU A 17 -0.47 -1.47 -3.48
N LYS A 18 0.18 -2.27 -4.33
CA LYS A 18 -0.46 -3.36 -5.07
C LYS A 18 -1.03 -4.42 -4.11
N GLN A 19 -0.29 -4.79 -3.07
CA GLN A 19 -0.70 -5.84 -2.14
C GLN A 19 -1.89 -5.42 -1.29
N VAL A 20 -1.92 -4.19 -0.78
CA VAL A 20 -3.08 -3.64 -0.05
C VAL A 20 -4.31 -3.64 -0.94
N ARG A 21 -4.18 -3.14 -2.18
CA ARG A 21 -5.30 -3.09 -3.13
C ARG A 21 -5.88 -4.49 -3.39
N LEU A 22 -5.02 -5.47 -3.70
CA LEU A 22 -5.45 -6.83 -3.98
C LEU A 22 -6.04 -7.53 -2.75
N MET A 23 -5.42 -7.39 -1.57
CA MET A 23 -5.89 -7.97 -0.33
C MET A 23 -7.28 -7.44 0.07
N ARG A 24 -7.56 -6.17 -0.21
CA ARG A 24 -8.88 -5.55 0.01
C ARG A 24 -9.87 -5.76 -1.13
N ASN A 25 -9.51 -6.58 -2.12
CA ASN A 25 -10.32 -6.87 -3.30
C ASN A 25 -10.78 -5.61 -4.05
N LEU A 26 -9.88 -4.62 -4.17
CA LEU A 26 -10.16 -3.33 -4.79
C LEU A 26 -9.69 -3.31 -6.26
N THR A 27 -10.51 -2.74 -7.13
CA THR A 27 -10.06 -2.36 -8.48
C THR A 27 -9.12 -1.15 -8.40
N LEU A 28 -8.45 -0.82 -9.50
CA LEU A 28 -7.65 0.41 -9.57
C LEU A 28 -8.52 1.67 -9.38
N LYS A 29 -9.77 1.64 -9.87
CA LYS A 29 -10.74 2.74 -9.68
C LYS A 29 -11.18 2.86 -8.23
N ASP A 30 -11.39 1.75 -7.54
CA ASP A 30 -11.70 1.81 -6.10
C ASP A 30 -10.54 2.41 -5.33
N MET A 31 -9.30 2.00 -5.66
CA MET A 31 -8.11 2.54 -5.02
C MET A 31 -7.91 4.04 -5.30
N GLU A 32 -8.26 4.50 -6.51
CA GLU A 32 -8.31 5.92 -6.85
C GLU A 32 -9.22 6.71 -5.90
N ASN A 33 -10.41 6.19 -5.58
CA ASN A 33 -11.32 6.84 -4.63
C ASN A 33 -10.72 6.98 -3.22
N TYR A 34 -9.90 6.02 -2.77
CA TYR A 34 -9.24 6.08 -1.46
C TYR A 34 -8.02 7.01 -1.47
N MET A 35 -7.18 6.92 -2.50
CA MET A 35 -5.92 7.68 -2.61
C MET A 35 -6.08 9.11 -3.13
N GLY A 36 -7.14 9.41 -3.89
CA GLY A 36 -7.24 10.67 -4.64
C GLY A 36 -6.18 10.80 -5.73
N VAL A 37 -5.76 9.67 -6.32
CA VAL A 37 -4.77 9.59 -7.39
C VAL A 37 -5.38 8.77 -8.52
N ASP A 38 -5.34 9.30 -9.75
CA ASP A 38 -5.94 8.66 -10.92
C ASP A 38 -5.48 7.21 -11.09
N HIS A 39 -6.41 6.31 -11.43
CA HIS A 39 -6.14 4.87 -11.56
C HIS A 39 -5.03 4.53 -12.56
N SER A 40 -4.81 5.34 -13.61
CA SER A 40 -3.70 5.17 -14.56
C SER A 40 -2.34 5.51 -13.92
N VAL A 41 -2.31 6.47 -12.99
CA VAL A 41 -1.13 6.80 -12.20
C VAL A 41 -0.85 5.68 -11.20
N ILE A 42 -1.88 5.20 -10.49
CA ILE A 42 -1.75 4.05 -9.57
C ILE A 42 -1.21 2.83 -10.31
N SER A 43 -1.74 2.52 -11.49
CA SER A 43 -1.25 1.42 -12.33
C SER A 43 0.24 1.57 -12.65
N ARG A 44 0.68 2.76 -13.06
CA ARG A 44 2.10 3.01 -13.36
C ARG A 44 2.99 2.88 -12.11
N LEU A 45 2.52 3.33 -10.95
CA LEU A 45 3.23 3.17 -9.68
C LEU A 45 3.38 1.69 -9.31
N GLU A 46 2.29 0.91 -9.39
CA GLU A 46 2.29 -0.53 -9.07
C GLU A 46 3.22 -1.35 -9.97
N ASN A 47 3.41 -0.90 -11.22
CA ASN A 47 4.30 -1.55 -12.18
C ASN A 47 5.71 -0.96 -12.21
N GLY A 48 6.01 0.04 -11.37
CA GLY A 48 7.32 0.72 -11.32
C GLY A 48 7.64 1.53 -12.57
N GLN A 49 6.62 1.91 -13.35
CA GLN A 49 6.73 2.78 -14.53
C GLN A 49 6.72 4.27 -14.16
N LEU A 50 6.38 4.58 -12.91
CA LEU A 50 6.43 5.92 -12.35
C LEU A 50 7.15 5.89 -11.00
N THR A 51 8.00 6.90 -10.76
CA THR A 51 8.73 7.04 -9.50
C THR A 51 7.77 7.25 -8.34
N TYR A 52 7.92 6.44 -7.30
CA TYR A 52 7.18 6.60 -6.05
C TYR A 52 7.79 7.71 -5.19
N THR A 53 7.20 8.89 -5.24
CA THR A 53 7.65 10.10 -4.54
C THR A 53 6.99 10.23 -3.15
N PRO A 54 7.48 11.14 -2.28
CA PRO A 54 6.85 11.42 -1.00
C PRO A 54 5.35 11.81 -1.10
N LEU A 55 4.94 12.46 -2.19
CA LEU A 55 3.54 12.76 -2.46
C LEU A 55 2.69 11.49 -2.50
N TYR A 56 3.12 10.48 -3.27
CA TYR A 56 2.38 9.22 -3.39
C TYR A 56 2.43 8.41 -2.09
N SER A 57 3.54 8.48 -1.36
CA SER A 57 3.63 7.91 -0.02
C SER A 57 2.60 8.50 0.94
N SER A 58 2.45 9.83 0.96
CA SER A 58 1.44 10.49 1.80
C SER A 58 0.02 10.07 1.42
N ARG A 59 -0.30 10.08 0.11
CA ARG A 59 -1.62 9.66 -0.39
C ARG A 59 -1.94 8.20 -0.09
N PHE A 60 -0.94 7.32 -0.20
CA PHE A 60 -1.12 5.91 0.13
C PHE A 60 -1.33 5.71 1.63
N LYS A 61 -0.59 6.43 2.47
CA LYS A 61 -0.79 6.41 3.93
C LYS A 61 -2.20 6.85 4.33
N GLU A 62 -2.71 7.92 3.73
CA GLU A 62 -4.11 8.37 3.91
C GLU A 62 -5.11 7.29 3.47
N ALA A 63 -4.88 6.63 2.33
CA ALA A 63 -5.74 5.53 1.86
C ALA A 63 -5.76 4.35 2.84
N CYS A 64 -4.59 3.93 3.36
CA CYS A 64 -4.50 2.87 4.36
C CYS A 64 -5.26 3.21 5.65
N GLN A 65 -5.25 4.48 6.07
CA GLN A 65 -6.03 4.95 7.21
C GLN A 65 -7.54 4.86 6.95
N LYS A 66 -8.00 5.31 5.77
CA LYS A 66 -9.42 5.21 5.36
C LYS A 66 -9.88 3.76 5.23
N LEU A 67 -8.99 2.86 4.83
CA LEU A 67 -9.27 1.42 4.74
C LEU A 67 -9.24 0.72 6.11
N HIS A 68 -8.84 1.41 7.18
CA HIS A 68 -8.63 0.82 8.50
C HIS A 68 -7.67 -0.38 8.44
N LEU A 69 -6.52 -0.20 7.77
CA LEU A 69 -5.51 -1.24 7.66
C LEU A 69 -4.90 -1.53 9.04
N SER A 70 -5.07 -2.75 9.51
CA SER A 70 -4.56 -3.22 10.80
C SER A 70 -3.08 -3.58 10.75
N ASN A 71 -2.40 -3.55 11.90
CA ASN A 71 -1.00 -3.97 12.00
C ASN A 71 -0.78 -5.43 11.55
N ILE A 72 -1.75 -6.32 11.82
CA ILE A 72 -1.68 -7.73 11.40
C ILE A 72 -1.66 -7.82 9.88
N GLU A 73 -2.54 -7.08 9.18
CA GLU A 73 -2.56 -7.03 7.73
C GLU A 73 -1.24 -6.51 7.15
N VAL A 74 -0.66 -5.46 7.74
CA VAL A 74 0.64 -4.90 7.31
C VAL A 74 1.75 -5.95 7.42
N LEU A 75 1.80 -6.69 8.54
CA LEU A 75 2.78 -7.76 8.73
C LEU A 75 2.59 -8.91 7.73
N SER A 76 1.34 -9.29 7.45
CA SER A 76 1.04 -10.31 6.43
C SER A 76 1.49 -9.86 5.04
N ILE A 77 1.22 -8.62 4.65
CA ILE A 77 1.65 -8.06 3.36
C ILE A 77 3.18 -8.04 3.26
N ARG A 78 3.86 -7.60 4.32
CA ARG A 78 5.33 -7.63 4.38
C ARG A 78 5.86 -9.03 4.08
N LYS A 79 5.26 -10.05 4.70
CA LYS A 79 5.69 -11.43 4.49
C LYS A 79 5.49 -11.91 3.05
N VAL A 80 4.39 -11.50 2.42
CA VAL A 80 4.14 -11.78 1.00
C VAL A 80 5.20 -11.15 0.11
N ILE A 81 5.58 -9.89 0.37
CA ILE A 81 6.63 -9.19 -0.39
C ILE A 81 7.98 -9.93 -0.23
N GLU A 82 8.38 -10.25 1.01
CA GLU A 82 9.62 -11.00 1.28
C GLU A 82 9.67 -12.33 0.51
N LEU A 83 8.57 -13.10 0.52
CA LEU A 83 8.51 -14.40 -0.17
C LEU A 83 8.57 -14.28 -1.69
N ARG A 84 8.02 -13.19 -2.26
CA ARG A 84 8.09 -12.91 -3.70
C ARG A 84 9.54 -12.56 -4.09
N GLU A 85 10.19 -11.71 -3.30
CA GLU A 85 11.59 -11.32 -3.51
C GLU A 85 12.55 -12.52 -3.45
N LEU A 86 12.39 -13.41 -2.47
CA LEU A 86 13.19 -14.65 -2.37
C LEU A 86 13.03 -15.56 -3.60
N ARG A 87 11.89 -15.49 -4.28
CA ARG A 87 11.61 -16.27 -5.51
C ARG A 87 12.05 -15.54 -6.78
N ASN A 88 12.61 -14.34 -6.68
CA ASN A 88 12.86 -13.44 -7.80
C ASN A 88 11.59 -13.14 -8.63
N ILE A 89 10.43 -13.10 -7.96
CA ILE A 89 9.14 -12.77 -8.57
C ILE A 89 8.75 -11.38 -8.08
N ARG A 90 8.34 -10.49 -8.99
CA ARG A 90 7.82 -9.17 -8.62
C ARG A 90 6.30 -9.22 -8.43
#